data_AF-A0A7X6PM67-F1
#
_entry.id   AF-A0A7X6PM67-F1
#
_cell.length_a   1.000
_cell.length_b   1.000
_cell.length_c   1.000
_cell.angle_alpha   90.00
_cell.angle_beta   90.00
_cell.angle_gamma   90.00
#
_symmetry.space_group_name_H-M   'P 1'
#
loop_
_entity.id
_entity.type
_entity.pdbx_description
1 polymer ?
#
loop_
_entity_poly.entity_id
_entity_poly.type
_entity_poly.pdbx_seq_one_letter_code
_entity_poly.pdbx_strand_id
1 'polypeptide(L)'
;GGVNMYREERFATWKQRMLLAAETILCPHPGCTTPASQCQVHHLTAWEQGGETNIENLSMACAVHNARNDDDPNAPPRNGRLERRPGGVVHLPPDGGPPRENIHPIRQLSAMALINA
;
A
#
# COMPACT_ATOMS: atom_id res chain seq x y z
N GLY A 1 16.89 -6.10 10.49
CA GLY A 1 15.81 -5.81 11.44
C GLY A 1 14.78 -6.91 11.46
N GLY A 2 13.80 -6.77 12.34
CA GLY A 2 12.64 -7.66 12.47
C GLY A 2 11.65 -7.49 11.31
N VAL A 3 10.59 -8.31 11.35
CA VAL A 3 9.44 -8.19 10.44
C VAL A 3 8.40 -7.18 10.95
N ASN A 4 8.43 -6.91 12.26
CA ASN A 4 7.66 -5.88 12.93
C ASN A 4 8.64 -4.97 13.67
N MET A 5 8.60 -3.67 13.38
CA MET A 5 9.45 -2.65 13.99
C MET A 5 8.66 -1.68 14.86
N TYR A 6 7.32 -1.83 14.91
CA TYR A 6 6.42 -0.99 15.69
C TYR A 6 6.72 0.50 15.47
N ARG A 7 7.11 1.20 16.54
CA ARG A 7 7.44 2.62 16.57
C ARG A 7 8.94 2.90 16.78
N GLU A 8 9.78 1.89 16.63
CA GLU A 8 11.25 2.03 16.80
C GLU A 8 11.89 2.75 15.61
N GLU A 9 11.47 2.41 14.38
CA GLU A 9 12.02 2.98 13.16
C GLU A 9 10.92 3.32 12.16
N ARG A 10 11.03 4.50 11.53
CA ARG A 10 10.11 4.94 10.47
C ARG A 10 10.31 4.16 9.17
N PHE A 11 11.55 3.79 8.84
CA PHE A 11 11.85 3.17 7.56
C PHE A 11 11.72 1.65 7.63
N ALA A 12 11.08 1.09 6.61
CA ALA A 12 10.92 -0.35 6.51
C ALA A 12 12.27 -1.07 6.33
N THR A 13 12.41 -2.20 7.00
CA THR A 13 13.58 -3.06 6.83
C THR A 13 13.58 -3.74 5.46
N TRP A 14 14.74 -4.26 5.07
CA TRP A 14 14.85 -5.07 3.84
C TRP A 14 13.88 -6.26 3.81
N LYS A 15 13.70 -6.97 4.94
CA LYS A 15 12.76 -8.09 5.04
C LYS A 15 11.32 -7.64 4.79
N GLN A 16 10.93 -6.50 5.36
CA GLN A 16 9.60 -5.92 5.14
C GLN A 16 9.40 -5.54 3.68
N ARG A 17 10.39 -4.87 3.06
CA ARG A 17 10.34 -4.54 1.63
C ARG A 17 10.16 -5.79 0.76
N MET A 18 10.86 -6.88 1.04
CA MET A 18 10.72 -8.14 0.28
C MET A 18 9.33 -8.76 0.44
N LEU A 19 8.81 -8.83 1.67
CA LEU A 19 7.47 -9.36 1.94
C LEU A 19 6.38 -8.53 1.22
N LEU A 20 6.46 -7.21 1.32
CA LEU A 20 5.52 -6.29 0.67
C LEU A 20 5.60 -6.37 -0.86
N ALA A 21 6.79 -6.59 -1.42
CA ALA A 21 6.97 -6.76 -2.85
C ALA A 21 6.31 -8.04 -3.37
N ALA A 22 6.29 -9.12 -2.56
CA ALA A 22 5.57 -10.34 -2.89
C ALA A 22 4.05 -10.22 -2.69
N GLU A 23 3.63 -9.48 -1.65
CA GLU A 23 2.22 -9.19 -1.35
C GLU A 23 1.56 -8.41 -2.50
N THR A 24 2.22 -7.33 -2.96
CA THR A 24 1.71 -6.39 -3.94
C THR A 24 2.80 -6.08 -4.97
N ILE A 25 2.81 -6.81 -6.08
CA ILE A 25 3.89 -6.78 -7.10
C ILE A 25 3.84 -5.56 -8.04
N LEU A 26 2.76 -4.79 -8.00
CA LEU A 26 2.56 -3.51 -8.70
C LEU A 26 2.11 -2.45 -7.70
N CYS A 27 2.25 -1.17 -8.04
CA CYS A 27 1.54 -0.13 -7.30
C CYS A 27 0.02 -0.44 -7.29
N PRO A 28 -0.66 -0.43 -6.12
CA PRO A 28 -2.07 -0.83 -6.02
C PRO A 28 -3.05 0.16 -6.64
N HIS A 29 -2.61 1.36 -7.00
CA HIS A 29 -3.48 2.36 -7.61
C HIS A 29 -4.03 1.87 -8.97
N PRO A 30 -5.34 2.03 -9.25
CA PRO A 30 -5.97 1.56 -10.48
C PRO A 30 -5.23 2.01 -11.75
N GLY A 31 -4.92 1.05 -12.63
CA GLY A 31 -4.25 1.31 -13.91
C GLY A 31 -2.75 1.63 -13.83
N CYS A 32 -2.16 1.68 -12.64
CA CYS A 32 -0.71 1.90 -12.51
C CYS A 32 0.07 0.64 -12.90
N THR A 33 1.13 0.80 -13.69
CA THR A 33 1.99 -0.32 -14.13
C THR A 33 3.36 -0.32 -13.46
N THR A 34 3.63 0.61 -12.53
CA THR A 34 4.91 0.67 -11.83
C THR A 34 5.11 -0.61 -10.98
N PRO A 35 6.20 -1.36 -11.19
CA PRO A 35 6.47 -2.56 -10.42
C PRO A 35 6.86 -2.23 -8.98
N ALA A 36 6.62 -3.16 -8.06
CA ALA A 36 6.99 -3.03 -6.65
C ALA A 36 8.48 -2.74 -6.43
N SER A 37 9.35 -3.23 -7.32
CA SER A 37 10.79 -2.95 -7.30
C SER A 37 11.14 -1.47 -7.51
N GLN A 38 10.24 -0.70 -8.13
CA GLN A 38 10.36 0.75 -8.30
C GLN A 38 9.45 1.53 -7.33
N CYS A 39 8.77 0.84 -6.42
CA CYS A 39 7.91 1.44 -5.42
C CYS A 39 8.68 1.81 -4.14
N GLN A 40 8.12 2.77 -3.43
CA GLN A 40 8.44 3.09 -2.05
C GLN A 40 7.55 2.23 -1.13
N VAL A 41 8.04 1.98 0.09
CA VAL A 41 7.18 1.43 1.14
C VAL A 41 6.35 2.57 1.72
N HIS A 42 5.04 2.38 1.77
CA HIS A 42 4.04 3.35 2.20
C HIS A 42 3.35 2.84 3.48
N HIS A 43 3.08 3.73 4.43
CA HIS A 43 2.27 3.41 5.61
C HIS A 43 0.80 3.72 5.32
N LEU A 44 -0.09 2.74 5.49
CA LEU A 44 -1.54 2.90 5.27
C LEU A 44 -2.20 3.79 6.33
N THR A 45 -1.80 3.62 7.60
CA THR A 45 -1.93 4.63 8.63
C THR A 45 -0.60 5.35 8.74
N ALA A 46 -0.59 6.66 8.46
CA ALA A 46 0.65 7.43 8.38
C ALA A 46 1.47 7.36 9.68
N TRP A 47 2.80 7.29 9.55
CA TRP A 47 3.72 7.28 10.70
C TRP A 47 3.52 8.48 11.63
N GLU A 48 3.27 9.66 11.07
CA GLU A 48 3.04 10.88 11.84
C GLU A 48 1.73 10.87 12.64
N GLN A 49 0.77 10.04 12.22
CA GLN A 49 -0.51 9.82 12.90
C GLN A 49 -0.48 8.59 13.83
N GLY A 50 0.72 8.11 14.17
CA GLY A 50 0.90 6.98 15.09
C GLY A 50 0.91 5.60 14.42
N GLY A 51 0.90 5.55 13.09
CA GLY A 51 1.08 4.30 12.35
C GLY A 51 2.42 3.61 12.66
N GLU A 52 2.38 2.29 12.67
CA GLU A 52 3.53 1.43 12.97
C GLU A 52 4.22 0.94 11.69
N THR A 53 5.52 0.67 11.78
CA THR A 53 6.29 0.01 10.72
C THR A 53 6.18 -1.51 10.88
N ASN A 54 4.97 -2.02 10.65
CA ASN A 54 4.60 -3.44 10.70
C ASN A 54 3.95 -3.84 9.37
N ILE A 55 4.10 -5.09 8.92
CA ILE A 55 3.58 -5.54 7.59
C ILE A 55 2.09 -5.19 7.42
N GLU A 56 1.31 -5.40 8.47
CA GLU A 56 -0.13 -5.08 8.58
C GLU A 56 -0.48 -3.62 8.25
N ASN A 57 0.47 -2.69 8.38
CA ASN A 57 0.29 -1.26 8.13
C ASN A 57 1.13 -0.73 6.95
N LEU A 58 1.96 -1.56 6.33
CA LEU A 58 2.82 -1.14 5.22
C LEU A 58 2.29 -1.65 3.88
N SER A 59 2.56 -0.97 2.78
CA SER A 59 2.26 -1.40 1.41
C SER A 59 3.31 -0.86 0.43
N MET A 60 3.20 -1.22 -0.84
CA MET A 60 3.96 -0.62 -1.94
C MET A 60 3.17 0.53 -2.58
N ALA A 61 3.85 1.64 -2.87
CA ALA A 61 3.29 2.71 -3.71
C ALA A 61 4.39 3.33 -4.57
N CYS A 62 4.09 3.63 -5.84
CA CYS A 62 5.05 4.36 -6.67
C CYS A 62 5.23 5.79 -6.14
N ALA A 63 6.32 6.46 -6.50
CA ALA A 63 6.61 7.81 -5.99
C ALA A 63 5.46 8.80 -6.20
N VAL A 64 4.76 8.72 -7.35
CA VAL A 64 3.62 9.60 -7.68
C VAL A 64 2.42 9.32 -6.78
N HIS A 65 2.02 8.06 -6.63
CA HIS A 65 0.84 7.71 -5.82
C HIS A 65 1.12 7.78 -4.32
N ASN A 66 2.35 7.53 -3.89
CA ASN A 66 2.75 7.77 -2.51
C ASN A 66 2.66 9.26 -2.16
N ALA A 67 3.20 10.14 -3.01
CA ALA A 67 3.16 11.59 -2.78
C ALA A 67 1.75 12.20 -2.86
N ARG A 68 0.82 11.54 -3.56
CA ARG A 68 -0.56 12.01 -3.72
C ARG A 68 -1.54 11.36 -2.74
N ASN A 69 -1.12 10.35 -1.99
CA ASN A 69 -2.01 9.63 -1.08
C ASN A 69 -2.56 10.59 0.00
N ASP A 70 -3.86 10.53 0.25
CA ASP A 70 -4.47 11.29 1.34
C ASP A 70 -4.20 10.56 2.68
N ASP A 71 -3.13 10.95 3.35
CA ASP A 71 -2.66 10.31 4.59
C ASP A 71 -3.54 10.58 5.82
N ASP A 72 -4.24 11.73 5.87
CA ASP A 72 -5.19 12.07 6.94
C ASP A 72 -6.61 11.69 6.54
N PRO A 73 -7.21 10.64 7.14
CA PRO A 73 -8.57 10.23 6.81
C PRO A 73 -9.64 11.21 7.30
N ASN A 74 -9.29 12.17 8.17
CA ASN A 74 -10.20 13.19 8.70
C ASN A 74 -10.11 14.51 7.93
N ALA A 75 -9.09 14.69 7.09
CA ALA A 75 -8.99 15.85 6.20
C ALA A 75 -9.95 15.71 5.00
N PRO A 76 -10.39 16.82 4.38
CA PRO A 76 -11.14 16.76 3.14
C PRO A 76 -10.36 15.97 2.07
N PRO A 77 -10.95 14.92 1.47
CA PRO A 77 -10.24 14.07 0.51
C PRO A 77 -9.92 14.85 -0.77
N ARG A 78 -8.76 14.55 -1.36
CA ARG A 78 -8.24 15.20 -2.57
C ARG A 78 -7.99 14.20 -3.68
N ASN A 79 -7.23 13.14 -3.39
CA ASN A 79 -6.82 12.13 -4.35
C ASN A 79 -7.29 10.72 -3.99
N GLY A 80 -7.85 10.55 -2.79
CA GLY A 80 -8.14 9.26 -2.21
C GLY A 80 -6.91 8.64 -1.54
N ARG A 81 -7.10 7.44 -0.98
CA ARG A 81 -6.07 6.78 -0.18
C ARG A 81 -5.96 5.29 -0.48
N LEU A 82 -4.79 4.72 -0.21
CA LEU A 82 -4.60 3.28 -0.23
C LEU A 82 -5.11 2.67 1.07
N GLU A 83 -5.75 1.51 0.98
CA GLU A 83 -6.24 0.76 2.13
C GLU A 83 -6.09 -0.74 1.90
N ARG A 84 -5.73 -1.49 2.95
CA ARG A 84 -5.69 -2.94 2.88
C ARG A 84 -7.09 -3.52 3.08
N ARG A 85 -7.46 -4.46 2.21
CA ARG A 85 -8.70 -5.23 2.25
C ARG A 85 -8.39 -6.71 1.98
N PRO A 86 -9.35 -7.63 2.19
CA PRO A 86 -9.22 -8.99 1.66
C PRO A 86 -8.92 -8.92 0.14
N GLY A 87 -7.99 -9.73 -0.35
CA GLY A 87 -7.52 -9.67 -1.75
C GLY A 87 -6.34 -8.72 -2.00
N GLY A 88 -6.01 -7.83 -1.06
CA GLY A 88 -4.82 -6.97 -1.14
C GLY A 88 -5.12 -5.49 -0.90
N VAL A 89 -4.24 -4.62 -1.40
CA VAL A 89 -4.37 -3.17 -1.22
C VAL A 89 -5.17 -2.55 -2.37
N VAL A 90 -6.13 -1.70 -2.01
CA VAL A 90 -7.07 -1.03 -2.92
C VAL A 90 -6.93 0.48 -2.80
N HIS A 91 -7.43 1.21 -3.79
CA HIS A 91 -7.59 2.66 -3.73
C HIS A 91 -9.02 3.01 -3.35
N LEU A 92 -9.20 3.77 -2.28
CA LEU A 92 -10.45 4.43 -1.94
C LEU A 92 -10.50 5.78 -2.66
N PRO A 93 -11.46 5.98 -3.58
CA PRO A 93 -11.53 7.23 -4.34
C PRO A 93 -12.03 8.39 -3.46
N PRO A 94 -11.64 9.64 -3.78
CA PRO A 94 -12.01 10.82 -2.99
C PRO A 94 -13.50 11.17 -3.08
N ASP A 95 -14.21 10.64 -4.07
CA ASP A 95 -15.65 10.82 -4.30
C ASP A 95 -16.53 9.96 -3.38
N GLY A 96 -15.93 9.14 -2.50
CA GLY A 96 -16.65 8.20 -1.64
C GLY A 96 -17.24 7.00 -2.39
N GLY A 97 -16.88 6.82 -3.65
CA GLY A 97 -17.25 5.66 -4.45
C GLY A 97 -16.63 4.36 -3.92
N PRO A 98 -16.99 3.21 -4.52
CA PRO A 98 -16.49 1.92 -4.07
C PRO A 98 -14.96 1.81 -4.21
N PRO A 99 -14.30 0.98 -3.39
CA PRO A 99 -12.88 0.69 -3.52
C PRO A 99 -12.53 0.17 -4.92
N ARG A 100 -11.37 0.58 -5.43
CA ARG A 100 -10.89 0.25 -6.78
C ARG A 100 -9.57 -0.51 -6.69
N GLU A 101 -9.53 -1.68 -7.31
CA GLU A 101 -8.30 -2.47 -7.43
C GLU A 101 -7.47 -2.07 -8.66
N ASN A 102 -6.19 -2.40 -8.64
CA ASN A 102 -5.40 -2.42 -9.87
C ASN A 102 -5.78 -3.63 -10.74
N ILE A 103 -6.46 -3.36 -11.84
CA ILE A 103 -6.99 -4.36 -12.79
C ILE A 103 -5.93 -4.96 -13.73
N HIS A 104 -4.67 -4.55 -13.64
CA HIS A 104 -3.62 -5.09 -14.51
C HIS A 104 -3.49 -6.62 -14.30
N PRO A 105 -3.47 -7.45 -15.37
CA PRO A 105 -3.51 -8.92 -15.22
C PRO A 105 -2.41 -9.49 -14.32
N ILE A 106 -1.21 -8.89 -14.36
CA ILE A 106 -0.10 -9.30 -13.49
C ILE A 106 -0.47 -9.20 -12.01
N ARG A 107 -1.33 -8.28 -11.57
CA ARG A 107 -1.77 -8.18 -10.16
C ARG A 107 -2.29 -9.52 -9.63
N GLN A 108 -2.91 -10.36 -10.47
CA GLN A 108 -3.42 -11.68 -10.06
C GLN A 108 -2.31 -12.69 -9.69
N LEU A 109 -1.05 -12.37 -9.99
CA LEU A 109 0.11 -13.16 -9.61
C LEU A 109 0.70 -12.72 -8.25
N SER A 110 0.11 -11.72 -7.60
CA SER A 110 0.53 -11.30 -6.26
C SER A 110 0.10 -12.33 -5.21
N ALA A 111 0.85 -12.43 -4.11
CA ALA A 111 0.51 -13.39 -3.05
C ALA A 111 -0.91 -13.19 -2.51
N MET A 112 -1.34 -11.93 -2.33
CA MET A 112 -2.68 -11.64 -1.82
C MET A 112 -3.80 -11.95 -2.82
N ALA A 113 -3.56 -11.81 -4.12
CA ALA A 113 -4.54 -12.23 -5.11
C ALA A 113 -4.69 -13.75 -5.12
N LEU A 114 -3.59 -14.49 -5.01
CA LEU A 114 -3.58 -15.96 -5.05
C LEU A 114 -4.21 -16.62 -3.82
N ILE A 115 -4.06 -16.03 -2.63
CA ILE A 115 -4.60 -16.60 -1.38
C ILE A 115 -6.11 -16.33 -1.23
N ASN A 116 -6.64 -15.33 -1.93
CA ASN A 116 -8.08 -14.96 -1.92
C ASN A 116 -8.83 -15.40 -3.20
N ALA A 117 -8.20 -16.23 -4.04
CA ALA A 117 -8.77 -16.76 -5.27
C ALA A 117 -9.71 -17.95 -5.03
#